data_AF-A0A926GGU0-F1
#
_entry.id   AF-A0A926GGU0-F1
#
_cell.length_a   1.000
_cell.length_b   1.000
_cell.length_c   1.000
_cell.angle_alpha   90.00
_cell.angle_beta   90.00
_cell.angle_gamma   90.00
#
_symmetry.space_group_name_H-M   'P 1'
#
loop_
_entity.id
_entity.type
_entity.pdbx_description
1 polymer ?
#
loop_
_entity_poly.entity_id
_entity_poly.type
_entity_poly.pdbx_seq_one_letter_code
_entity_poly.pdbx_strand_id
1 'polypeptide(L)' 'MTRALVLQAGIGAVAGMFGLGLLLRPRAAGRLLRMAEGEPTSYILRIAGMMLAALGLFLTGFATVFALASGGGV' A
#
# COMPACT_ATOMS: atom_id res chain seq x y z
N MET A 1 18.01 -12.00 9.96
CA MET A 1 16.61 -12.07 9.49
C MET A 1 15.79 -10.83 9.83
N THR A 2 16.01 -10.19 10.99
CA THR A 2 15.27 -9.00 11.46
C THR A 2 15.33 -7.78 10.53
N ARG A 3 16.47 -7.52 9.86
CA ARG A 3 16.61 -6.42 8.88
C ARG A 3 15.66 -6.55 7.67
N ALA A 4 15.42 -7.78 7.20
CA ALA A 4 14.51 -8.01 6.07
C ALA A 4 13.05 -7.69 6.45
N LEU A 5 12.66 -8.01 7.69
CA LEU A 5 11.33 -7.69 8.23
C LEU A 5 11.11 -6.18 8.37
N VAL A 6 12.12 -5.43 8.83
CA VAL A 6 12.06 -3.97 8.88
C VAL A 6 11.89 -3.37 7.49
N LEU A 7 12.64 -3.90 6.51
CA LEU A 7 12.51 -3.46 5.11
C LEU A 7 11.13 -3.79 4.55
N GLN A 8 10.60 -4.99 4.84
CA GLN A 8 9.26 -5.41 4.45
C GLN A 8 8.17 -4.52 5.08
N ALA A 9 8.29 -4.19 6.36
CA ALA A 9 7.36 -3.30 7.05
C ALA A 9 7.38 -1.89 6.44
N GLY A 10 8.58 -1.38 6.13
CA GLY A 10 8.76 -0.10 5.46
C GLY A 10 8.16 -0.07 4.05
N ILE A 11 8.45 -1.09 3.23
CA ILE A 11 7.87 -1.23 1.88
C ILE A 11 6.35 -1.37 1.97
N GLY A 12 5.84 -2.17 2.91
CA GLY A 12 4.41 -2.33 3.14
C GLY A 12 3.72 -1.02 3.55
N ALA A 13 4.33 -0.23 4.44
CA ALA A 13 3.76 1.03 4.89
C ALA A 13 3.70 2.05 3.74
N VAL A 14 4.76 2.14 2.93
CA VAL A 14 4.81 3.01 1.75
C VAL A 14 3.78 2.56 0.71
N ALA A 15 3.74 1.26 0.39
CA ALA A 15 2.77 0.70 -0.56
C ALA A 15 1.32 0.93 -0.13
N GLY A 16 1.03 0.73 1.16
CA GLY A 16 -0.29 0.96 1.75
C GLY A 16 -0.71 2.42 1.68
N MET A 17 0.19 3.36 2.01
CA MET A 17 -0.07 4.80 1.88
C MET A 17 -0.33 5.21 0.43
N PHE A 18 0.43 4.68 -0.53
CA PHE A 18 0.21 4.93 -1.96
C PHE A 18 -1.14 4.36 -2.43
N GLY A 19 -1.51 3.16 -1.99
CA GLY A 19 -2.82 2.56 -2.29
C GLY A 19 -3.99 3.38 -1.75
N LEU A 20 -3.90 3.82 -0.50
CA LEU A 20 -4.87 4.73 0.13
C LEU A 20 -4.94 6.07 -0.60
N GLY A 21 -3.80 6.64 -1.00
CA GLY A 21 -3.74 7.86 -1.80
C GLY A 21 -4.45 7.72 -3.15
N LEU A 22 -4.26 6.57 -3.82
CA LEU A 22 -4.95 6.24 -5.07
C LEU A 22 -6.47 6.12 -4.87
N LEU A 23 -6.92 5.52 -3.77
CA LEU A 23 -8.34 5.32 -3.46
C LEU A 23 -9.04 6.62 -3.05
N LEU A 24 -8.40 7.46 -2.24
CA LEU A 24 -8.97 8.71 -1.72
C LEU A 24 -9.01 9.80 -2.79
N ARG A 25 -8.06 9.83 -3.73
CA ARG A 25 -7.98 10.85 -4.78
C ARG A 25 -7.67 10.25 -6.16
N PRO A 26 -8.58 9.45 -6.75
CA PRO A 26 -8.37 8.79 -8.04
C PRO A 26 -8.13 9.80 -9.19
N ARG A 27 -8.75 10.99 -9.14
CA ARG A 27 -8.51 12.06 -10.13
C ARG A 27 -7.14 12.73 -10.01
N ALA A 28 -6.60 12.84 -8.79
CA ALA A 28 -5.25 13.39 -8.59
C ALA A 28 -4.19 12.36 -8.99
N ALA A 29 -4.44 11.08 -8.68
CA ALA A 29 -3.58 9.98 -9.10
C ALA A 29 -3.61 9.80 -10.64
N GLY A 30 -4.77 9.89 -11.28
CA GLY A 30 -4.89 9.88 -12.74
C GLY A 30 -4.11 11.03 -13.40
N ARG A 31 -4.17 12.24 -12.84
CA ARG A 31 -3.36 13.38 -13.31
C ARG A 31 -1.87 13.17 -13.10
N LEU A 32 -1.45 12.65 -11.95
CA LEU A 32 -0.05 12.33 -11.66
C LEU A 32 0.51 11.29 -12.65
N LEU A 33 -0.31 10.30 -12.98
CA LEU A 33 0.01 9.23 -13.94
C LEU A 33 -0.20 9.65 -15.40
N ARG A 34 -0.59 10.91 -15.67
CA ARG A 34 -0.89 11.44 -17.01
C ARG A 34 -1.88 10.56 -17.81
N MET A 35 -2.82 9.93 -17.11
CA MET A 35 -3.84 9.11 -17.75
C MET A 35 -4.99 9.98 -18.26
N ALA A 36 -5.56 9.58 -19.41
CA ALA A 36 -6.74 10.23 -19.96
C ALA A 36 -7.90 10.14 -18.97
N GLU A 37 -8.57 11.26 -18.72
CA GLU A 37 -9.73 11.29 -17.83
C GLU A 37 -10.89 10.52 -18.47
N GLY A 38 -11.42 9.56 -17.72
CA GLY A 38 -12.50 8.70 -18.19
C GLY A 38 -12.92 7.70 -17.13
N GLU A 39 -14.14 7.19 -17.25
CA GLU A 39 -14.71 6.16 -16.38
C GLU A 39 -13.84 4.90 -16.27
N PRO A 40 -13.25 4.38 -17.37
CA PRO A 40 -12.35 3.22 -17.33
C PRO A 40 -11.09 3.49 -16.49
N THR A 41 -10.50 4.68 -16.64
CA THR A 41 -9.32 5.11 -15.91
C THR A 41 -9.58 5.11 -14.40
N SER A 42 -10.71 5.70 -13.97
CA SER A 42 -11.04 5.72 -12.54
C SER A 42 -11.25 4.31 -11.96
N TYR A 43 -11.77 3.37 -12.75
CA TYR A 43 -11.97 1.99 -12.31
C TYR A 43 -10.63 1.24 -12.14
N ILE A 44 -9.72 1.36 -13.11
CA ILE A 44 -8.38 0.77 -13.04
C ILE A 44 -7.60 1.32 -11.84
N LEU A 45 -7.67 2.64 -11.62
CA LEU A 45 -7.04 3.29 -10.45
C LEU A 45 -7.61 2.80 -9.12
N ARG A 46 -8.92 2.49 -9.04
CA ARG A 46 -9.51 1.90 -7.84
C ARG A 46 -9.01 0.48 -7.59
N ILE A 47 -8.94 -0.36 -8.63
CA ILE A 47 -8.41 -1.72 -8.51
C ILE A 47 -6.95 -1.67 -8.05
N ALA A 48 -6.12 -0.88 -8.74
CA ALA A 48 -4.71 -0.72 -8.39
C ALA A 48 -4.56 -0.20 -6.95
N GLY A 49 -5.38 0.78 -6.56
CA GLY A 49 -5.42 1.30 -5.19
C GLY A 49 -5.79 0.25 -4.15
N MET A 50 -6.82 -0.57 -4.40
CA MET A 50 -7.21 -1.67 -3.51
C MET A 50 -6.12 -2.74 -3.39
N MET A 51 -5.48 -3.10 -4.50
CA MET A 51 -4.39 -4.08 -4.51
C MET A 51 -3.15 -3.57 -3.76
N LEU A 52 -2.76 -2.30 -3.96
CA LEU A 52 -1.66 -1.66 -3.22
C LEU A 52 -1.96 -1.53 -1.73
N ALA A 53 -3.19 -1.13 -1.37
CA ALA A 53 -3.62 -1.04 0.02
C ALA A 53 -3.61 -2.42 0.70
N ALA A 54 -4.15 -3.45 0.03
CA ALA A 54 -4.16 -4.82 0.53
C ALA A 54 -2.74 -5.37 0.68
N LEU A 55 -1.86 -5.13 -0.29
CA LEU A 55 -0.44 -5.50 -0.22
C LEU A 55 0.25 -4.84 0.97
N GLY A 56 0.05 -3.52 1.15
CA GLY A 56 0.61 -2.79 2.27
C GLY A 56 0.13 -3.32 3.62
N LEU A 57 -1.18 -3.51 3.77
CA LEU A 57 -1.77 -4.12 4.98
C LEU A 57 -1.22 -5.53 5.23
N PHE A 58 -1.01 -6.32 4.19
CA PHE A 58 -0.50 -7.68 4.32
C PHE A 58 0.97 -7.69 4.77
N LEU A 59 1.84 -6.92 4.10
CA LEU A 59 3.26 -6.87 4.40
C LEU A 59 3.55 -6.26 5.78
N THR A 60 2.88 -5.15 6.10
CA THR A 60 3.02 -4.48 7.40
C THR A 60 2.33 -5.27 8.51
N GLY A 61 1.10 -5.76 8.27
CA GLY A 61 0.38 -6.58 9.25
C GLY A 61 1.14 -7.86 9.61
N PHE A 62 1.71 -8.55 8.61
CA PHE A 62 2.57 -9.70 8.86
C PHE A 62 3.80 -9.34 9.69
N ALA A 63 4.50 -8.25 9.34
CA ALA A 63 5.69 -7.83 10.06
C ALA A 63 5.37 -7.44 11.52
N THR A 64 4.24 -6.78 11.75
CA THR A 64 3.75 -6.41 13.10
C THR A 64 3.39 -7.64 13.93
N VAL A 65 2.61 -8.58 13.38
CA VAL A 65 2.25 -9.82 14.08
C VAL A 65 3.49 -10.65 14.37
N PHE A 66 4.44 -10.72 13.43
CA PHE A 66 5.71 -11.42 13.64
C PHE A 66 6.52 -10.79 14.77
N ALA A 67 6.63 -9.45 14.83
CA ALA A 67 7.33 -8.74 15.90
C ALA A 67 6.69 -9.01 17.27
N LEU A 68 5.35 -8.94 17.35
CA LEU A 68 4.60 -9.26 18.57
C LEU A 68 4.79 -10.72 19.01
N ALA A 69 4.72 -11.67 18.06
CA ALA A 69 4.88 -13.10 18.34
C ALA A 69 6.31 -13.49 18.71
N SER A 70 7.31 -12.74 18.23
CA SER A 70 8.74 -12.97 18.54
C SER A 70 9.22 -12.27 19.82
N GLY A 71 8.31 -11.68 20.61
CA GLY A 71 8.62 -11.05 21.89
C GLY A 71 9.19 -9.64 21.78
N GLY A 72 9.13 -9.04 20.58
CA GLY A 72 9.62 -7.68 20.31
C GLY A 72 8.59 -6.63 20.67
N GLY A 73 8.71 -6.10 21.89
CA GLY A 73 8.31 -4.73 22.18
C GLY A 73 9.07 -3.76 21.26
N VAL A 74 8.39 -2.69 20.88
CA VAL A 74 8.92 -1.55 20.11
C VAL A 74 10.12 -0.93 20.81
#